data_AF-A0A950B465-F1
#
_entry.id   AF-A0A950B465-F1
#
_cell.length_a   1.000
_cell.length_b   1.000
_cell.length_c   1.000
_cell.angle_alpha   90.00
_cell.angle_beta   90.00
_cell.angle_gamma   90.00
#
_symmetry.space_group_name_H-M   'P 1'
#
loop_
_entity.id
_entity.type
_entity.pdbx_description
1 polymer ?
#
loop_
_entity_poly.entity_id
_entity_poly.type
_entity_poly.pdbx_seq_one_letter_code
_entity_poly.pdbx_strand_id
1 'polypeptide(L)'
;MKKSLIAMAVIALAGVASAAVSSSSIAATNTGSSASSATGSVAASSGNGSALSYNAAESAAHATAGAASGSGNSGMTAVGAAGVNGSATTTGHVTSYATTTGNGLAYGGAATNANAHSGALAGYSDTAPGGAHVDGAAGGFAVSHTADQAATVAGPGGGTAYIDNKAGNQSGYAAGSIAVSGPGAPGGAGTWTNTASVAGSNSSSVTNASFVGNAGGFSNGGGNSGIAGAGSIANAH
;
A
#
# COMPACT_ATOMS: atom_id res chain seq x y z
N MET A 1 25.35 19.80 -15.07
CA MET A 1 25.95 18.92 -14.04
C MET A 1 25.43 19.16 -12.61
N LYS A 2 25.27 20.40 -12.12
CA LYS A 2 24.78 20.66 -10.74
C LYS A 2 23.33 20.22 -10.46
N LYS A 3 22.43 20.33 -11.46
CA LYS A 3 21.00 19.96 -11.33
C LYS A 3 20.77 18.45 -11.18
N SER A 4 21.55 17.62 -11.90
CA SER A 4 21.48 16.15 -11.84
C SER A 4 22.03 15.60 -10.51
N LEU A 5 23.06 16.25 -9.94
CA LEU A 5 23.62 15.87 -8.64
C LEU A 5 22.64 16.14 -7.48
N ILE A 6 21.90 17.27 -7.52
CA ILE A 6 20.88 17.60 -6.52
C ILE A 6 19.69 16.64 -6.63
N ALA A 7 19.26 16.30 -7.85
CA ALA A 7 18.19 15.32 -8.06
C ALA A 7 18.56 13.94 -7.51
N MET A 8 19.79 13.44 -7.77
CA MET A 8 20.28 12.19 -7.19
C MET A 8 20.44 12.26 -5.66
N ALA A 9 20.85 13.41 -5.09
CA ALA A 9 20.99 13.58 -3.65
C ALA A 9 19.63 13.63 -2.91
N VAL A 10 18.61 14.26 -3.50
CA VAL A 10 17.24 14.27 -2.94
C VAL A 10 16.61 12.88 -3.03
N ILE A 11 16.86 12.14 -4.12
CA ILE A 11 16.47 10.74 -4.29
C ILE A 11 17.13 9.85 -3.22
N ALA A 12 18.43 10.01 -2.98
CA ALA A 12 19.16 9.24 -1.97
C ALA A 12 18.73 9.57 -0.52
N LEU A 13 18.35 10.82 -0.25
CA LEU A 13 17.90 11.26 1.08
C LEU A 13 16.44 10.90 1.38
N ALA A 14 15.60 10.68 0.35
CA ALA A 14 14.17 10.38 0.48
C ALA A 14 13.83 8.87 0.55
N GLY A 15 14.83 7.98 0.66
CA GLY A 15 14.61 6.54 0.72
C GLY A 15 14.09 5.94 -0.60
N VAL A 16 14.46 6.50 -1.74
CA VAL A 16 14.03 6.00 -3.05
C VAL A 16 14.71 4.66 -3.37
N ALA A 17 13.91 3.63 -3.64
CA ALA A 17 14.37 2.28 -3.95
C ALA A 17 14.99 2.15 -5.35
N SER A 18 14.53 2.97 -6.31
CA SER A 18 15.11 3.03 -7.66
C SER A 18 14.84 4.39 -8.31
N ALA A 19 15.83 4.92 -9.02
CA ALA A 19 15.68 6.13 -9.81
C ALA A 19 16.42 6.05 -11.15
N ALA A 20 15.75 6.48 -12.23
CA ALA A 20 16.35 6.74 -13.52
C ALA A 20 16.34 8.25 -13.78
N VAL A 21 17.52 8.81 -14.06
CA VAL A 21 17.69 10.25 -14.27
C VAL A 21 18.44 10.49 -15.57
N SER A 22 17.88 11.34 -16.41
CA SER A 22 18.53 11.92 -17.58
C SER A 22 18.63 13.45 -17.41
N SER A 23 19.27 14.14 -18.35
CA SER A 23 19.36 15.62 -18.36
C SER A 23 17.99 16.31 -18.37
N SER A 24 16.96 15.58 -18.83
CA SER A 24 15.64 16.11 -19.18
C SER A 24 14.50 15.34 -18.53
N SER A 25 14.78 14.26 -17.79
CA SER A 25 13.75 13.40 -17.21
C SER A 25 14.19 12.74 -15.91
N ILE A 26 13.22 12.49 -15.03
CA ILE A 26 13.38 11.79 -13.75
C ILE A 26 12.25 10.78 -13.58
N ALA A 27 12.58 9.60 -13.09
CA ALA A 27 11.62 8.60 -12.64
C ALA A 27 12.16 8.00 -11.36
N ALA A 28 11.38 7.99 -10.28
CA ALA A 28 11.78 7.56 -8.95
C ALA A 28 10.64 6.79 -8.29
N THR A 29 10.97 5.72 -7.57
CA THR A 29 10.01 4.90 -6.83
C THR A 29 10.49 4.59 -5.41
N ASN A 30 9.58 4.56 -4.46
CA ASN A 30 9.82 4.13 -3.09
C ASN A 30 8.76 3.12 -2.67
N THR A 31 9.19 1.96 -2.18
CA THR A 31 8.30 0.91 -1.70
C THR A 31 8.83 0.31 -0.43
N GLY A 32 7.95 -0.04 0.50
CA GLY A 32 8.31 -0.87 1.63
C GLY A 32 7.12 -1.62 2.18
N SER A 33 7.41 -2.74 2.82
CA SER A 33 6.43 -3.69 3.30
C SER A 33 6.95 -4.35 4.57
N SER A 34 6.11 -4.39 5.60
CA SER A 34 6.40 -5.04 6.87
C SER A 34 5.17 -5.82 7.29
N ALA A 35 5.34 -7.11 7.56
CA ALA A 35 4.29 -7.98 8.04
C ALA A 35 4.79 -8.72 9.28
N SER A 36 3.93 -8.85 10.28
CA SER A 36 4.24 -9.51 11.55
C SER A 36 3.02 -10.22 12.08
N SER A 37 3.25 -11.37 12.70
CA SER A 37 2.23 -12.19 13.33
C SER A 37 2.74 -12.69 14.67
N ALA A 38 1.82 -12.83 15.62
CA ALA A 38 2.09 -13.39 16.92
C ALA A 38 0.91 -14.26 17.36
N THR A 39 1.21 -15.39 17.99
CA THR A 39 0.22 -16.28 18.59
C THR A 39 0.65 -16.61 20.02
N GLY A 40 -0.34 -16.82 20.89
CA GLY A 40 -0.11 -17.29 22.25
C GLY A 40 -1.24 -18.24 22.63
N SER A 41 -0.90 -19.45 23.08
CA SER A 41 -1.86 -20.48 23.45
C SER A 41 -1.51 -21.07 24.82
N VAL A 42 -2.51 -21.18 25.68
CA VAL A 42 -2.41 -21.86 26.97
C VAL A 42 -3.58 -22.82 27.11
N ALA A 43 -3.27 -24.06 27.44
CA ALA A 43 -4.26 -25.08 27.74
C ALA A 43 -3.79 -25.84 29.00
N ALA A 44 -4.67 -25.92 29.98
CA ALA A 44 -4.42 -26.62 31.25
C ALA A 44 -5.64 -27.47 31.62
N SER A 45 -5.37 -28.66 32.16
CA SER A 45 -6.41 -29.54 32.71
C SER A 45 -5.95 -30.14 34.03
N SER A 46 -6.90 -30.29 34.97
CA SER A 46 -6.70 -30.88 36.29
C SER A 46 -6.98 -32.39 36.34
N GLY A 47 -7.09 -33.06 35.19
CA GLY A 47 -7.29 -34.52 35.08
C GLY A 47 -8.75 -34.95 34.89
N ASN A 48 -9.72 -34.17 35.36
CA ASN A 48 -11.17 -34.38 35.11
C ASN A 48 -11.70 -33.53 33.94
N GLY A 49 -10.93 -33.42 32.85
CA GLY A 49 -11.31 -32.60 31.70
C GLY A 49 -10.25 -32.53 30.61
N SER A 50 -10.57 -31.87 29.49
CA SER A 50 -9.65 -31.58 28.40
C SER A 50 -9.63 -30.08 28.13
N ALA A 51 -8.48 -29.56 27.68
CA ALA A 51 -8.34 -28.18 27.24
C ALA A 51 -7.55 -28.17 25.94
N LEU A 52 -8.01 -27.38 24.96
CA LEU A 52 -7.31 -27.15 23.71
C LEU A 52 -7.37 -25.66 23.40
N SER A 53 -6.20 -25.07 23.15
CA SER A 53 -6.07 -23.73 22.62
C SER A 53 -5.31 -23.80 21.31
N TYR A 54 -5.88 -23.24 20.25
CA TYR A 54 -5.28 -23.14 18.92
C TYR A 54 -5.38 -21.71 18.45
N ASN A 55 -4.26 -21.15 18.02
CA ASN A 55 -4.21 -19.80 17.49
C ASN A 55 -3.34 -19.78 16.24
N ALA A 56 -3.84 -19.15 15.19
CA ALA A 56 -3.13 -18.93 13.93
C ALA A 56 -3.19 -17.46 13.57
N ALA A 57 -2.12 -16.95 12.98
CA ALA A 57 -1.97 -15.55 12.64
C ALA A 57 -1.14 -15.44 11.35
N GLU A 58 -1.74 -14.95 10.28
CA GLU A 58 -1.11 -14.74 8.98
C GLU A 58 -1.21 -13.27 8.56
N SER A 59 -0.08 -12.69 8.18
CA SER A 59 0.01 -11.30 7.79
C SER A 59 0.79 -11.19 6.49
N ALA A 60 0.31 -10.38 5.55
CA ALA A 60 1.04 -10.08 4.33
C ALA A 60 0.97 -8.59 4.00
N ALA A 61 2.06 -8.07 3.46
CA ALA A 61 2.19 -6.69 3.00
C ALA A 61 2.90 -6.71 1.64
N HIS A 62 2.33 -5.98 0.68
CA HIS A 62 2.87 -5.89 -0.67
C HIS A 62 2.76 -4.47 -1.19
N ALA A 63 3.83 -3.95 -1.77
CA ALA A 63 3.87 -2.62 -2.38
C ALA A 63 4.46 -2.71 -3.78
N THR A 64 3.83 -1.99 -4.73
CA THR A 64 4.35 -1.83 -6.09
C THR A 64 4.40 -0.36 -6.44
N ALA A 65 5.44 0.06 -7.16
CA ALA A 65 5.58 1.41 -7.66
C ALA A 65 6.23 1.35 -9.05
N GLY A 66 5.64 2.07 -10.00
CA GLY A 66 6.13 2.28 -11.35
C GLY A 66 6.25 3.77 -11.61
N ALA A 67 7.37 4.16 -12.20
CA ALA A 67 7.60 5.53 -12.67
C ALA A 67 8.28 5.45 -14.04
N ALA A 68 7.78 6.22 -14.99
CA ALA A 68 8.38 6.39 -16.29
C ALA A 68 8.26 7.84 -16.74
N SER A 69 9.31 8.35 -17.34
CA SER A 69 9.30 9.66 -17.96
C SER A 69 10.19 9.68 -19.18
N GLY A 70 9.85 10.57 -20.10
CA GLY A 70 10.61 10.79 -21.30
C GLY A 70 10.31 12.16 -21.86
N SER A 71 11.30 12.75 -22.49
CA SER A 71 11.14 13.96 -23.27
C SER A 71 12.03 13.91 -24.48
N GLY A 72 11.64 14.68 -25.48
CA GLY A 72 12.44 14.87 -26.68
C GLY A 72 12.00 16.12 -27.41
N ASN A 73 12.80 16.50 -28.39
CA ASN A 73 12.47 17.54 -29.34
C ASN A 73 12.77 17.07 -30.77
N SER A 74 12.03 17.62 -31.72
CA SER A 74 12.24 17.42 -33.15
C SER A 74 11.87 18.70 -33.90
N GLY A 75 12.86 19.31 -34.57
CA GLY A 75 12.69 20.62 -35.19
C GLY A 75 12.25 21.68 -34.18
N MET A 76 11.11 22.33 -34.43
CA MET A 76 10.53 23.37 -33.56
C MET A 76 9.52 22.81 -32.54
N THR A 77 9.46 21.48 -32.36
CA THR A 77 8.49 20.83 -31.46
C THR A 77 9.21 20.18 -30.28
N ALA A 78 8.74 20.45 -29.07
CA ALA A 78 9.14 19.78 -27.84
C ALA A 78 7.98 18.91 -27.33
N VAL A 79 8.30 17.71 -26.82
CA VAL A 79 7.34 16.78 -26.25
C VAL A 79 7.88 16.19 -24.96
N GLY A 80 7.00 15.99 -23.99
CA GLY A 80 7.34 15.34 -22.75
C GLY A 80 6.16 14.60 -22.16
N ALA A 81 6.45 13.50 -21.48
CA ALA A 81 5.48 12.69 -20.78
C ALA A 81 6.06 12.13 -19.49
N ALA A 82 5.23 12.08 -18.45
CA ALA A 82 5.52 11.41 -17.20
C ALA A 82 4.30 10.57 -16.81
N GLY A 83 4.56 9.37 -16.29
CA GLY A 83 3.54 8.46 -15.79
C GLY A 83 4.02 7.78 -14.53
N VAL A 84 3.12 7.67 -13.56
CA VAL A 84 3.35 6.90 -12.33
C VAL A 84 2.13 6.05 -12.03
N ASN A 85 2.37 4.89 -11.44
CA ASN A 85 1.33 4.01 -10.94
C ASN A 85 1.87 3.21 -9.76
N GLY A 86 0.99 2.81 -8.85
CA GLY A 86 1.41 1.95 -7.75
C GLY A 86 0.28 1.55 -6.84
N SER A 87 0.57 0.60 -5.97
CA SER A 87 -0.35 0.08 -4.98
C SER A 87 0.35 -0.29 -3.69
N ALA A 88 -0.40 -0.25 -2.60
CA ALA A 88 -0.04 -0.81 -1.31
C ALA A 88 -1.20 -1.70 -0.86
N THR A 89 -0.91 -2.96 -0.57
CA THR A 89 -1.89 -3.97 -0.16
C THR A 89 -1.43 -4.61 1.14
N THR A 90 -2.32 -4.69 2.11
CA THR A 90 -2.09 -5.39 3.38
C THR A 90 -3.22 -6.35 3.66
N THR A 91 -2.90 -7.50 4.25
CA THR A 91 -3.88 -8.48 4.71
C THR A 91 -3.51 -8.99 6.09
N GLY A 92 -4.53 -9.28 6.88
CA GLY A 92 -4.45 -9.93 8.18
C GLY A 92 -5.48 -11.05 8.23
N HIS A 93 -5.08 -12.16 8.85
CA HIS A 93 -5.96 -13.26 9.17
C HIS A 93 -5.56 -13.82 10.53
N VAL A 94 -6.48 -13.80 11.48
CA VAL A 94 -6.28 -14.37 12.81
C VAL A 94 -7.41 -15.34 13.11
N THR A 95 -7.04 -16.52 13.56
CA THR A 95 -7.97 -17.53 14.08
C THR A 95 -7.58 -17.81 15.52
N SER A 96 -8.53 -17.67 16.44
CA SER A 96 -8.36 -17.95 17.86
C SER A 96 -9.43 -18.95 18.29
N TYR A 97 -9.01 -20.07 18.86
CA TYR A 97 -9.88 -21.16 19.26
C TYR A 97 -9.49 -21.64 20.66
N ALA A 98 -10.49 -21.75 21.53
CA ALA A 98 -10.34 -22.28 22.87
C ALA A 98 -11.51 -23.21 23.15
N THR A 99 -11.24 -24.43 23.56
CA THR A 99 -12.27 -25.38 23.97
C THR A 99 -11.86 -26.10 25.24
N THR A 100 -12.82 -26.31 26.12
CA THR A 100 -12.66 -27.06 27.36
C THR A 100 -13.79 -28.04 27.56
N THR A 101 -13.48 -29.14 28.22
CA THR A 101 -14.46 -30.06 28.82
C THR A 101 -14.09 -30.26 30.29
N GLY A 102 -15.08 -30.47 31.15
CA GLY A 102 -14.86 -30.66 32.58
C GLY A 102 -14.13 -29.47 33.23
N ASN A 103 -13.08 -29.75 34.01
CA ASN A 103 -12.35 -28.72 34.78
C ASN A 103 -11.10 -28.18 34.05
N GLY A 104 -11.17 -28.02 32.73
CA GLY A 104 -10.11 -27.44 31.91
C GLY A 104 -10.16 -25.91 31.83
N LEU A 105 -9.03 -25.30 31.50
CA LEU A 105 -8.91 -23.89 31.11
C LEU A 105 -8.11 -23.82 29.80
N ALA A 106 -8.67 -23.18 28.78
CA ALA A 106 -8.00 -22.88 27.54
C ALA A 106 -8.13 -21.39 27.25
N TYR A 107 -7.05 -20.71 26.95
CA TYR A 107 -7.11 -19.35 26.45
C TYR A 107 -5.95 -19.08 25.51
N GLY A 108 -6.15 -18.13 24.62
CA GLY A 108 -5.11 -17.72 23.71
C GLY A 108 -5.55 -16.56 22.85
N GLY A 109 -4.67 -16.19 21.95
CA GLY A 109 -4.96 -15.20 20.96
C GLY A 109 -3.93 -15.16 19.85
N ALA A 110 -4.29 -14.40 18.84
CA ALA A 110 -3.53 -14.16 17.64
C ALA A 110 -3.61 -12.68 17.30
N ALA A 111 -2.49 -12.13 16.84
CA ALA A 111 -2.40 -10.77 16.36
C ALA A 111 -1.59 -10.72 15.07
N THR A 112 -2.01 -9.89 14.14
CA THR A 112 -1.29 -9.59 12.90
C THR A 112 -1.16 -8.09 12.72
N ASN A 113 -0.05 -7.64 12.14
CA ASN A 113 0.16 -6.25 11.76
C ASN A 113 0.94 -6.19 10.44
N ALA A 114 0.28 -5.68 9.41
CA ALA A 114 0.80 -5.49 8.07
C ALA A 114 0.78 -4.00 7.70
N ASN A 115 1.90 -3.52 7.15
CA ASN A 115 2.11 -2.16 6.70
C ASN A 115 2.74 -2.19 5.31
N ALA A 116 2.13 -1.52 4.34
CA ALA A 116 2.70 -1.35 3.01
C ALA A 116 2.66 0.13 2.60
N HIS A 117 3.72 0.60 1.97
CA HIS A 117 3.78 1.93 1.39
C HIS A 117 4.37 1.86 -0.03
N SER A 118 3.80 2.65 -0.92
CA SER A 118 4.24 2.85 -2.29
C SER A 118 4.21 4.33 -2.62
N GLY A 119 5.26 4.82 -3.27
CA GLY A 119 5.34 6.17 -3.78
C GLY A 119 6.10 6.18 -5.09
N ALA A 120 5.71 7.05 -6.01
CA ALA A 120 6.38 7.24 -7.27
C ALA A 120 6.31 8.70 -7.72
N LEU A 121 7.36 9.13 -8.39
CA LEU A 121 7.48 10.46 -8.98
C LEU A 121 8.13 10.32 -10.36
N ALA A 122 7.55 10.96 -11.35
CA ALA A 122 8.12 11.08 -12.68
C ALA A 122 8.03 12.54 -13.13
N GLY A 123 9.04 13.01 -13.86
CA GLY A 123 9.08 14.37 -14.37
C GLY A 123 9.86 14.45 -15.66
N TYR A 124 9.54 15.47 -16.46
CA TYR A 124 10.17 15.75 -17.73
C TYR A 124 10.34 17.25 -17.93
N SER A 125 11.33 17.63 -18.74
CA SER A 125 11.54 19.01 -19.18
C SER A 125 12.37 19.02 -20.46
N ASP A 126 11.93 19.69 -21.52
CA ASP A 126 12.69 19.78 -22.76
C ASP A 126 12.45 21.10 -23.49
N THR A 127 13.38 21.50 -24.34
CA THR A 127 13.29 22.74 -25.13
C THR A 127 13.76 22.48 -26.55
N ALA A 128 12.92 22.79 -27.54
CA ALA A 128 13.24 22.62 -28.94
C ALA A 128 14.01 23.83 -29.53
N PRO A 129 14.81 23.61 -30.58
CA PRO A 129 15.33 24.67 -31.43
C PRO A 129 14.19 25.54 -31.99
N GLY A 130 14.06 26.78 -31.49
CA GLY A 130 12.94 27.68 -31.83
C GLY A 130 12.17 28.21 -30.61
N GLY A 131 12.50 27.74 -29.41
CA GLY A 131 11.97 28.30 -28.15
C GLY A 131 10.80 27.54 -27.55
N ALA A 132 10.24 26.56 -28.25
CA ALA A 132 9.18 25.70 -27.73
C ALA A 132 9.68 24.91 -26.51
N HIS A 133 8.98 25.01 -25.39
CA HIS A 133 9.33 24.40 -24.12
C HIS A 133 8.19 23.54 -23.58
N VAL A 134 8.56 22.43 -22.94
CA VAL A 134 7.63 21.58 -22.20
C VAL A 134 8.23 21.19 -20.87
N ASP A 135 7.40 21.18 -19.83
CA ASP A 135 7.76 20.67 -18.52
C ASP A 135 6.54 20.09 -17.83
N GLY A 136 6.77 19.12 -16.95
CA GLY A 136 5.68 18.49 -16.25
C GLY A 136 6.14 17.40 -15.32
N ALA A 137 5.20 16.93 -14.51
CA ALA A 137 5.42 15.89 -13.53
C ALA A 137 4.15 15.07 -13.30
N ALA A 138 4.34 13.85 -12.82
CA ALA A 138 3.30 12.98 -12.30
C ALA A 138 3.82 12.37 -11.00
N GLY A 139 2.97 12.33 -9.98
CA GLY A 139 3.34 11.82 -8.66
C GLY A 139 2.17 11.13 -8.00
N GLY A 140 2.47 10.18 -7.12
CA GLY A 140 1.46 9.56 -6.31
C GLY A 140 2.03 8.73 -5.17
N PHE A 141 1.17 8.41 -4.24
CA PHE A 141 1.47 7.57 -3.09
C PHE A 141 0.26 6.73 -2.70
N ALA A 142 0.52 5.56 -2.13
CA ALA A 142 -0.45 4.69 -1.50
C ALA A 142 0.15 4.13 -0.21
N VAL A 143 -0.63 4.16 0.86
CA VAL A 143 -0.29 3.56 2.14
C VAL A 143 -1.44 2.65 2.54
N SER A 144 -1.12 1.45 2.99
CA SER A 144 -2.07 0.44 3.44
C SER A 144 -1.63 -0.12 4.78
N HIS A 145 -2.58 -0.25 5.70
CA HIS A 145 -2.36 -0.80 7.03
C HIS A 145 -3.47 -1.79 7.36
N THR A 146 -3.10 -2.96 7.86
CA THR A 146 -4.03 -3.95 8.41
C THR A 146 -3.50 -4.47 9.74
N ALA A 147 -4.31 -4.38 10.78
CA ALA A 147 -4.03 -4.96 12.09
C ALA A 147 -5.25 -5.71 12.60
N ASP A 148 -5.06 -6.99 12.88
CA ASP A 148 -6.13 -7.87 13.37
C ASP A 148 -5.70 -8.49 14.68
N GLN A 149 -6.66 -8.61 15.60
CA GLN A 149 -6.47 -9.23 16.89
C GLN A 149 -7.70 -10.06 17.22
N ALA A 150 -7.47 -11.28 17.69
CA ALA A 150 -8.48 -12.16 18.21
C ALA A 150 -7.94 -12.88 19.45
N ALA A 151 -8.77 -13.02 20.46
CA ALA A 151 -8.46 -13.79 21.66
C ALA A 151 -9.69 -14.57 22.11
N THR A 152 -9.49 -15.82 22.52
CA THR A 152 -10.56 -16.70 23.00
C THR A 152 -10.19 -17.31 24.33
N VAL A 153 -11.21 -17.57 25.14
CA VAL A 153 -11.10 -18.26 26.42
C VAL A 153 -12.26 -19.23 26.60
N ALA A 154 -11.97 -20.41 27.11
CA ALA A 154 -12.94 -21.41 27.55
C ALA A 154 -12.51 -21.89 28.94
N GLY A 155 -13.46 -21.89 29.88
CA GLY A 155 -13.21 -22.15 31.29
C GLY A 155 -13.80 -23.48 31.80
N PRO A 156 -13.71 -23.73 33.12
CA PRO A 156 -14.29 -24.91 33.75
C PRO A 156 -15.81 -25.02 33.55
N GLY A 157 -16.35 -26.23 33.50
CA GLY A 157 -17.76 -26.50 33.19
C GLY A 157 -18.03 -26.73 31.69
N GLY A 158 -17.00 -26.57 30.86
CA GLY A 158 -17.04 -26.83 29.43
C GLY A 158 -17.49 -25.62 28.62
N GLY A 159 -16.81 -25.39 27.51
CA GLY A 159 -17.13 -24.28 26.62
C GLY A 159 -16.28 -24.30 25.37
N THR A 160 -16.73 -23.61 24.33
CA THR A 160 -15.98 -23.43 23.08
C THR A 160 -16.12 -21.98 22.63
N ALA A 161 -14.98 -21.34 22.40
CA ALA A 161 -14.86 -20.02 21.83
C ALA A 161 -14.05 -20.09 20.55
N TYR A 162 -14.60 -19.48 19.50
CA TYR A 162 -13.98 -19.37 18.19
C TYR A 162 -14.11 -17.93 17.72
N ILE A 163 -13.00 -17.37 17.24
CA ILE A 163 -12.98 -16.11 16.52
C ILE A 163 -12.11 -16.32 15.29
N ASP A 164 -12.62 -15.99 14.12
CA ASP A 164 -11.89 -15.91 12.87
C ASP A 164 -12.11 -14.55 12.27
N ASN A 165 -11.03 -13.80 12.14
CA ASN A 165 -11.06 -12.44 11.67
C ASN A 165 -10.13 -12.30 10.48
N LYS A 166 -10.66 -11.79 9.39
CA LYS A 166 -9.92 -11.56 8.15
C LYS A 166 -10.13 -10.12 7.72
N ALA A 167 -9.04 -9.40 7.55
CA ALA A 167 -9.07 -8.03 7.10
C ALA A 167 -8.07 -7.79 5.97
N GLY A 168 -8.38 -6.83 5.10
CA GLY A 168 -7.44 -6.37 4.10
C GLY A 168 -7.75 -4.97 3.62
N ASN A 169 -6.70 -4.27 3.22
CA ASN A 169 -6.79 -2.98 2.58
C ASN A 169 -5.95 -2.96 1.31
N GLN A 170 -6.44 -2.25 0.31
CA GLN A 170 -5.73 -1.98 -0.93
C GLN A 170 -5.88 -0.50 -1.26
N SER A 171 -4.75 0.20 -1.30
CA SER A 171 -4.65 1.59 -1.72
C SER A 171 -3.88 1.67 -3.03
N GLY A 172 -4.31 2.54 -3.94
CA GLY A 172 -3.69 2.64 -5.27
C GLY A 172 -3.75 4.04 -5.85
N TYR A 173 -2.77 4.34 -6.69
CA TYR A 173 -2.67 5.60 -7.40
C TYR A 173 -2.22 5.37 -8.84
N ALA A 174 -2.66 6.26 -9.73
CA ALA A 174 -2.07 6.44 -11.05
C ALA A 174 -2.16 7.91 -11.44
N ALA A 175 -1.10 8.46 -12.00
CA ALA A 175 -1.08 9.81 -12.54
C ALA A 175 -0.27 9.87 -13.82
N GLY A 176 -0.67 10.74 -14.74
CA GLY A 176 -0.01 10.94 -16.02
C GLY A 176 -0.08 12.40 -16.44
N SER A 177 1.01 12.90 -17.02
CA SER A 177 1.09 14.20 -17.64
C SER A 177 1.75 14.10 -19.00
N ILE A 178 1.24 14.84 -19.98
CA ILE A 178 1.79 14.96 -21.31
C ILE A 178 1.73 16.42 -21.75
N ALA A 179 2.80 16.92 -22.34
CA ALA A 179 2.85 18.25 -22.93
C ALA A 179 3.52 18.19 -24.30
N VAL A 180 3.01 18.99 -25.22
CA VAL A 180 3.55 19.22 -26.57
C VAL A 180 3.56 20.72 -26.81
N SER A 181 4.70 21.28 -27.20
CA SER A 181 4.82 22.66 -27.66
C SER A 181 5.45 22.70 -29.04
N GLY A 182 4.95 23.57 -29.92
CA GLY A 182 5.41 23.76 -31.29
C GLY A 182 4.35 23.44 -32.36
N PRO A 183 4.70 23.60 -33.65
CA PRO A 183 3.78 23.38 -34.78
C PRO A 183 3.22 21.94 -34.85
N GLY A 184 3.90 20.98 -34.21
CA GLY A 184 3.47 19.58 -34.09
C GLY A 184 2.43 19.33 -32.98
N ALA A 185 1.95 20.35 -32.28
CA ALA A 185 0.90 20.19 -31.26
C ALA A 185 -0.40 19.63 -31.87
N PRO A 186 -1.10 18.70 -31.18
CA PRO A 186 -2.40 18.19 -31.59
C PRO A 186 -3.37 19.29 -32.01
N GLY A 187 -3.98 19.14 -33.18
CA GLY A 187 -4.92 20.12 -33.74
C GLY A 187 -4.29 21.41 -34.29
N GLY A 188 -2.95 21.49 -34.37
CA GLY A 188 -2.23 22.66 -34.91
C GLY A 188 -2.15 23.85 -33.93
N ALA A 189 -2.47 23.64 -32.65
CA ALA A 189 -2.69 24.70 -31.67
C ALA A 189 -1.42 25.39 -31.13
N GLY A 190 -0.23 25.00 -31.58
CA GLY A 190 1.04 25.54 -31.07
C GLY A 190 1.43 25.07 -29.67
N THR A 191 0.46 24.76 -28.79
CA THR A 191 0.68 24.11 -27.48
C THR A 191 -0.45 23.15 -27.15
N TRP A 192 -0.15 22.09 -26.40
CA TRP A 192 -1.12 21.10 -25.94
C TRP A 192 -0.65 20.43 -24.65
N THR A 193 -1.56 20.23 -23.70
CA THR A 193 -1.27 19.59 -22.41
C THR A 193 -2.41 18.66 -22.03
N ASN A 194 -2.09 17.54 -21.39
CA ASN A 194 -3.06 16.62 -20.81
C ASN A 194 -2.55 16.10 -19.46
N THR A 195 -3.44 16.07 -18.47
CA THR A 195 -3.18 15.57 -17.13
C THR A 195 -4.33 14.65 -16.70
N ALA A 196 -3.99 13.50 -16.11
CA ALA A 196 -4.95 12.57 -15.54
C ALA A 196 -4.41 12.03 -14.21
N SER A 197 -5.28 11.91 -13.21
CA SER A 197 -4.92 11.38 -11.90
C SER A 197 -6.10 10.65 -11.27
N VAL A 198 -5.83 9.46 -10.73
CA VAL A 198 -6.80 8.67 -9.96
C VAL A 198 -6.10 8.12 -8.73
N ALA A 199 -6.79 8.18 -7.59
CA ALA A 199 -6.36 7.60 -6.34
C ALA A 199 -7.56 7.02 -5.61
N GLY A 200 -7.37 5.89 -4.94
CA GLY A 200 -8.44 5.20 -4.24
C GLY A 200 -7.92 4.27 -3.16
N SER A 201 -8.80 3.93 -2.23
CA SER A 201 -8.54 2.94 -1.18
C SER A 201 -9.79 2.12 -0.93
N ASN A 202 -9.61 0.81 -0.82
CA ASN A 202 -10.66 -0.16 -0.60
C ASN A 202 -10.27 -1.02 0.59
N SER A 203 -11.15 -1.12 1.57
CA SER A 203 -10.94 -1.93 2.78
C SER A 203 -12.06 -2.96 2.92
N SER A 204 -11.73 -4.14 3.44
CA SER A 204 -12.69 -5.19 3.75
C SER A 204 -12.33 -5.86 5.07
N SER A 205 -13.31 -6.09 5.93
CA SER A 205 -13.15 -6.90 7.13
C SER A 205 -14.31 -7.86 7.28
N VAL A 206 -14.02 -9.07 7.76
CA VAL A 206 -14.99 -10.10 8.09
C VAL A 206 -14.58 -10.72 9.40
N THR A 207 -15.51 -10.75 10.35
CA THR A 207 -15.32 -11.39 11.65
C THR A 207 -16.41 -12.42 11.87
N ASN A 208 -16.00 -13.66 12.11
CA ASN A 208 -16.88 -14.74 12.52
C ASN A 208 -16.53 -15.09 13.96
N ALA A 209 -17.49 -14.98 14.87
CA ALA A 209 -17.30 -15.31 16.27
C ALA A 209 -18.42 -16.23 16.77
N SER A 210 -18.07 -17.21 17.59
CA SER A 210 -19.02 -18.12 18.23
C SER A 210 -18.54 -18.49 19.62
N PHE A 211 -19.46 -18.46 20.58
CA PHE A 211 -19.21 -18.78 21.98
C PHE A 211 -20.33 -19.68 22.49
N VAL A 212 -19.96 -20.81 23.07
CA VAL A 212 -20.89 -21.80 23.63
C VAL A 212 -20.39 -22.23 25.00
N GLY A 213 -21.29 -22.36 25.97
CA GLY A 213 -20.96 -22.77 27.34
C GLY A 213 -20.19 -21.70 28.11
N ASN A 214 -19.28 -22.12 29.00
CA ASN A 214 -18.42 -21.20 29.76
C ASN A 214 -17.23 -20.74 28.90
N ALA A 215 -17.49 -19.91 27.89
CA ALA A 215 -16.50 -19.43 26.95
C ALA A 215 -16.77 -18.00 26.49
N GLY A 216 -15.75 -17.31 26.01
CA GLY A 216 -15.82 -15.93 25.54
C GLY A 216 -14.61 -15.56 24.72
N GLY A 217 -14.56 -14.30 24.29
CA GLY A 217 -13.43 -13.80 23.52
C GLY A 217 -13.55 -12.33 23.17
N PHE A 218 -12.51 -11.83 22.51
CA PHE A 218 -12.35 -10.47 22.06
C PHE A 218 -11.81 -10.46 20.64
N SER A 219 -12.27 -9.52 19.82
CA SER A 219 -11.62 -9.19 18.56
C SER A 219 -11.70 -7.69 18.30
N ASN A 220 -10.79 -7.17 17.50
CA ASN A 220 -10.87 -5.79 17.02
C ASN A 220 -11.72 -5.63 15.75
N GLY A 221 -12.38 -6.70 15.26
CA GLY A 221 -13.31 -6.65 14.12
C GLY A 221 -12.67 -6.45 12.74
N GLY A 222 -11.33 -6.43 12.66
CA GLY A 222 -10.61 -6.20 11.41
C GLY A 222 -10.18 -4.74 11.25
N GLY A 223 -8.97 -4.40 11.67
CA GLY A 223 -8.48 -3.03 11.70
C GLY A 223 -7.78 -2.63 10.41
N ASN A 224 -8.44 -1.89 9.53
CA ASN A 224 -7.88 -1.47 8.24
C ASN A 224 -7.85 0.04 8.08
N SER A 225 -6.79 0.56 7.47
CA SER A 225 -6.76 1.92 6.97
C SER A 225 -5.93 2.03 5.70
N GLY A 226 -6.29 2.99 4.87
CA GLY A 226 -5.63 3.24 3.61
C GLY A 226 -5.74 4.69 3.22
N ILE A 227 -4.69 5.22 2.61
CA ILE A 227 -4.71 6.53 1.97
C ILE A 227 -3.99 6.42 0.63
N ALA A 228 -4.54 7.08 -0.38
CA ALA A 228 -3.88 7.25 -1.66
C ALA A 228 -4.00 8.69 -2.14
N GLY A 229 -2.97 9.16 -2.82
CA GLY A 229 -2.95 10.47 -3.48
C GLY A 229 -2.27 10.37 -4.83
N ALA A 230 -2.77 11.14 -5.80
CA ALA A 230 -2.25 11.21 -7.15
C ALA A 230 -2.35 12.64 -7.66
N GLY A 231 -1.35 13.09 -8.41
CA GLY A 231 -1.34 14.43 -8.99
C GLY A 231 -0.43 14.49 -10.21
N SER A 232 -0.76 15.40 -11.12
CA SER A 232 -0.02 15.59 -12.37
C SER A 232 -0.09 17.04 -12.83
N ILE A 233 1.00 17.53 -13.41
CA ILE A 233 1.14 18.88 -13.96
C ILE A 233 1.76 18.73 -15.35
N ALA A 234 1.27 19.51 -16.32
CA ALA A 234 1.80 19.58 -17.68
C ALA A 234 1.76 21.04 -18.14
N ASN A 235 2.90 21.54 -18.63
CA ASN A 235 3.06 22.89 -19.15
C ASN A 235 3.69 22.84 -20.54
N ALA A 236 3.23 23.72 -21.44
CA ALA A 236 3.73 23.88 -22.80
C ALA A 236 3.77 25.38 -23.14
N HIS A 237 4.88 25.84 -23.71
CA HIS A 237 5.16 27.24 -24.04
C HIS A 237 5.85 27.40 -25.39
#